data_AF-A0A0M9DSN3-F1
#
_entry.id   AF-A0A0M9DSN3-F1
#
_cell.length_a   1.000
_cell.length_b   1.000
_cell.length_c   1.000
_cell.angle_alpha   90.00
_cell.angle_beta   90.00
_cell.angle_gamma   90.00
#
_symmetry.space_group_name_H-M   'P 1'
#
loop_
_entity.id
_entity.type
_entity.pdbx_description
1 polymer ?
#
loop_
_entity_poly.entity_id
_entity_poly.type
_entity_poly.pdbx_seq_one_letter_code
_entity_poly.pdbx_strand_id
1 'polypeptide(L)'
;MLNRRLLRIKAMQAIYAYHQAQNSDFELAQDLIRQAFEPDLNAMEKQDRSQLKRDSSLALTIFEQSYASKKVEPHPKATPKINHSVVKAIEYYYKTLEKDYDFYFREMTSEVELLYDNYLYILLFGIELAQTIEGQRGKKSANPNNIKVVSEYKFADNQIVKIIANHKPFQEALIRKNISWKDENDLILTFLQTLKKDEKYQEYINLGQATLEQDWEIIDFIFREFLFKKSEEDNVEEQEDLQAFFEKKDLNWTENREILKSMILKSLKKAKDSPEGFELLEISQDWLADKEFFEQLYHNTLKEAKNYEELLSEKAQNWKTERFVLIDKILIQMAIAEMIHCSSIPIKVSINEYIELAKNYSTPKSKNFINGLLNAISEELKANGIIKKSGRGLLDNK
;
A
#
# COMPACT_ATOMS: atom_id res chain seq x y z
N MET A 1 -0.43 4.99 -14.34
CA MET A 1 -1.70 4.25 -14.33
C MET A 1 -1.50 3.04 -13.45
N LEU A 2 -2.42 2.87 -12.53
CA LEU A 2 -2.53 1.82 -11.55
C LEU A 2 -2.50 0.50 -12.30
N ASN A 3 -1.51 -0.32 -11.98
CA ASN A 3 -1.47 -1.68 -12.46
C ASN A 3 -2.23 -2.53 -11.44
N ARG A 4 -3.04 -3.50 -11.90
CA ARG A 4 -3.65 -4.52 -11.04
C ARG A 4 -2.63 -5.24 -10.16
N ARG A 5 -1.34 -5.27 -10.55
CA ARG A 5 -0.25 -5.71 -9.68
C ARG A 5 -0.16 -4.90 -8.37
N LEU A 6 -0.24 -3.57 -8.44
CA LEU A 6 -0.21 -2.73 -7.24
C LEU A 6 -1.45 -2.99 -6.37
N LEU A 7 -2.62 -3.16 -6.99
CA LEU A 7 -3.82 -3.58 -6.27
C LEU A 7 -3.65 -4.94 -5.57
N ARG A 8 -3.05 -5.94 -6.22
CA ARG A 8 -2.73 -7.21 -5.55
C ARG A 8 -1.77 -7.02 -4.37
N ILE A 9 -0.77 -6.15 -4.51
CA ILE A 9 0.16 -5.86 -3.42
C ILE A 9 -0.57 -5.25 -2.23
N LYS A 10 -1.42 -4.25 -2.48
CA LYS A 10 -2.22 -3.58 -1.44
C LYS A 10 -3.19 -4.54 -0.75
N ALA A 11 -3.84 -5.42 -1.52
CA ALA A 11 -4.72 -6.45 -0.95
C ALA A 11 -3.95 -7.46 -0.10
N MET A 12 -2.77 -7.89 -0.55
CA MET A 12 -1.89 -8.77 0.23
C MET A 12 -1.46 -8.10 1.54
N GLN A 13 -1.04 -6.82 1.51
CA GLN A 13 -0.65 -6.07 2.70
C GLN A 13 -1.81 -5.97 3.71
N ALA A 14 -3.02 -5.65 3.23
CA ALA A 14 -4.20 -5.55 4.07
C ALA A 14 -4.62 -6.90 4.68
N ILE A 15 -4.58 -7.98 3.90
CA ILE A 15 -4.88 -9.33 4.39
C ILE A 15 -3.82 -9.80 5.39
N TYR A 16 -2.55 -9.49 5.14
CA TYR A 16 -1.46 -9.78 6.07
C TYR A 16 -1.66 -9.05 7.40
N ALA A 17 -1.96 -7.75 7.36
CA ALA A 17 -2.23 -6.96 8.56
C ALA A 17 -3.45 -7.49 9.33
N TYR A 18 -4.52 -7.86 8.62
CA TYR A 18 -5.70 -8.51 9.21
C TYR A 18 -5.33 -9.83 9.93
N HIS A 19 -4.50 -10.68 9.33
CA HIS A 19 -4.04 -11.92 9.99
C HIS A 19 -3.17 -11.66 11.22
N GLN A 20 -2.35 -10.61 11.20
CA GLN A 20 -1.57 -10.22 12.38
C GLN A 20 -2.49 -9.74 13.51
N ALA A 21 -3.46 -8.87 13.17
CA ALA A 21 -4.46 -8.40 14.12
C ALA A 21 -5.30 -9.54 14.70
N GLN A 22 -5.70 -10.51 13.86
CA GLN A 22 -6.40 -11.71 14.30
C GLN A 22 -5.64 -12.49 15.39
N ASN A 23 -4.31 -12.60 15.27
CA ASN A 23 -3.49 -13.26 16.29
C ASN A 23 -3.41 -12.41 17.57
N SER A 24 -3.20 -11.10 17.44
CA SER A 24 -3.18 -10.18 18.59
C SER A 24 -4.51 -10.16 19.33
N ASP A 25 -5.63 -10.15 18.63
CA ASP A 25 -6.97 -10.22 19.20
C ASP A 25 -7.22 -11.51 19.97
N PHE A 26 -6.69 -12.63 19.46
CA PHE A 26 -6.77 -13.91 20.14
C PHE A 26 -6.00 -13.88 21.47
N GLU A 27 -4.80 -13.32 21.48
CA GLU A 27 -4.00 -13.13 22.70
C GLU A 27 -4.70 -12.20 23.71
N LEU A 28 -5.27 -11.09 23.23
CA LEU A 28 -6.05 -10.16 24.07
C LEU A 28 -7.28 -10.84 24.69
N ALA A 29 -7.95 -11.72 23.95
CA ALA A 29 -9.06 -12.51 24.47
C ALA A 29 -8.60 -13.48 25.58
N GLN A 30 -7.42 -14.10 25.44
CA GLN A 30 -6.81 -14.91 26.50
C GLN A 30 -6.46 -14.06 27.73
N ASP A 31 -5.97 -12.84 27.55
CA ASP A 31 -5.65 -11.93 28.65
C ASP A 31 -6.90 -11.47 29.40
N LEU A 32 -8.02 -11.22 28.72
CA LEU A 32 -9.30 -10.95 29.36
C LEU A 32 -9.75 -12.12 30.26
N ILE A 33 -9.49 -13.37 29.84
CA ILE A 33 -9.74 -14.54 30.68
C ILE A 33 -8.81 -14.52 31.89
N ARG A 34 -7.50 -14.33 31.71
CA ARG A 34 -6.52 -14.28 32.81
C ARG A 34 -6.89 -13.23 33.85
N GLN A 35 -7.23 -12.02 33.41
CA GLN A 35 -7.66 -10.91 34.27
C GLN A 35 -8.91 -11.24 35.09
N ALA A 36 -9.88 -11.97 34.52
CA ALA A 36 -11.09 -12.37 35.24
C ALA A 36 -10.80 -13.29 36.45
N PHE A 37 -9.63 -13.95 36.48
CA PHE A 37 -9.19 -14.83 37.56
C PHE A 37 -8.00 -14.28 38.35
N GLU A 38 -7.63 -13.02 38.17
CA GLU A 38 -6.68 -12.37 39.06
C GLU A 38 -7.26 -12.25 40.49
N PRO A 39 -6.41 -12.33 41.54
CA PRO A 39 -6.86 -12.12 42.90
C PRO A 39 -7.42 -10.71 43.09
N ASP A 40 -8.64 -10.60 43.58
CA ASP A 40 -9.23 -9.32 43.93
C ASP A 40 -8.57 -8.80 45.21
N LEU A 41 -7.81 -7.72 45.07
CA LEU A 41 -7.08 -7.07 46.16
C LEU A 41 -8.02 -6.45 47.21
N ASN A 42 -9.28 -6.20 46.86
CA ASN A 42 -10.28 -5.59 47.73
C ASN A 42 -11.22 -6.61 48.38
N ALA A 43 -11.06 -7.91 48.11
CA ALA A 43 -11.90 -8.94 48.69
C ALA A 43 -11.72 -9.03 50.22
N MET A 44 -12.83 -9.11 50.95
CA MET A 44 -12.82 -9.25 52.42
C MET A 44 -12.20 -10.57 52.89
N GLU A 45 -12.18 -11.59 52.04
CA GLU A 45 -11.61 -12.91 52.33
C GLU A 45 -10.42 -13.21 51.42
N LYS A 46 -9.42 -13.91 51.96
CA LYS A 46 -8.25 -14.35 51.21
C LYS A 46 -8.64 -15.40 50.18
N GLN A 47 -8.58 -15.03 48.91
CA GLN A 47 -8.88 -15.93 47.79
C GLN A 47 -7.79 -17.01 47.63
N ASP A 48 -8.22 -18.23 47.25
CA ASP A 48 -7.29 -19.32 46.91
C ASP A 48 -6.67 -19.09 45.53
N ARG A 49 -5.43 -18.61 45.53
CA ARG A 49 -4.63 -18.38 44.32
C ARG A 49 -4.41 -19.64 43.49
N SER A 50 -4.38 -20.82 44.11
CA SER A 50 -4.18 -22.08 43.40
C SER A 50 -5.43 -22.47 42.63
N GLN A 51 -6.61 -22.28 43.24
CA GLN A 51 -7.89 -22.52 42.56
C GLN A 51 -8.11 -21.54 41.41
N LEU A 52 -7.86 -20.24 41.62
CA LEU A 52 -7.98 -19.24 40.56
C LEU A 52 -7.11 -19.55 39.34
N LYS A 53 -5.87 -20.02 39.54
CA LYS A 53 -5.00 -20.46 38.44
C LYS A 53 -5.59 -21.68 37.70
N ARG A 54 -6.10 -22.67 38.41
CA ARG A 54 -6.74 -23.86 37.79
C ARG A 54 -7.97 -23.47 36.97
N ASP A 55 -8.81 -22.60 37.51
CA ASP A 55 -10.01 -22.11 36.84
C ASP A 55 -9.65 -21.30 35.58
N SER A 56 -8.62 -20.46 35.65
CA SER A 56 -8.09 -19.73 34.49
C SER A 56 -7.56 -20.67 33.40
N SER A 57 -6.78 -21.69 33.76
CA SER A 57 -6.28 -22.68 32.80
C SER A 57 -7.43 -23.44 32.12
N LEU A 58 -8.43 -23.85 32.89
CA LEU A 58 -9.61 -24.53 32.35
C LEU A 58 -10.40 -23.60 31.41
N ALA A 59 -10.59 -22.33 31.78
CA ALA A 59 -11.25 -21.34 30.94
C ALA A 59 -10.51 -21.11 29.60
N LEU A 60 -9.18 -21.03 29.63
CA LEU A 60 -8.36 -20.90 28.41
C LEU A 60 -8.50 -22.13 27.50
N THR A 61 -8.47 -23.34 28.05
CA THR A 61 -8.68 -24.56 27.25
C THR A 61 -10.08 -24.61 26.63
N ILE A 62 -11.12 -24.22 27.38
CA ILE A 62 -12.49 -24.16 26.85
C ILE A 62 -12.56 -23.11 25.74
N PHE A 63 -11.95 -21.94 25.92
CA PHE A 63 -11.88 -20.89 24.90
C PHE A 63 -11.22 -21.41 23.61
N GLU A 64 -10.05 -22.03 23.70
CA GLU A 64 -9.31 -22.61 22.57
C GLU A 64 -10.10 -23.68 21.81
N GLN A 65 -10.95 -24.45 22.50
CA GLN A 65 -11.81 -25.45 21.84
C GLN A 65 -13.06 -24.83 21.22
N SER A 66 -13.58 -23.78 21.86
CA SER A 66 -14.92 -23.25 21.55
C SER A 66 -14.87 -22.15 20.50
N TYR A 67 -13.82 -21.32 20.47
CA TYR A 67 -13.78 -20.12 19.63
C TYR A 67 -14.07 -20.46 18.16
N ALA A 68 -13.44 -21.50 17.61
CA ALA A 68 -13.59 -21.92 16.21
C ALA A 68 -15.04 -22.25 15.79
N SER A 69 -15.89 -22.64 16.73
CA SER A 69 -17.28 -23.03 16.45
C SER A 69 -18.29 -21.91 16.65
N LYS A 70 -17.86 -20.73 17.14
CA LYS A 70 -18.73 -19.64 17.64
C LYS A 70 -19.74 -20.09 18.72
N LYS A 71 -19.65 -21.33 19.21
CA LYS A 71 -20.54 -21.87 20.23
C LYS A 71 -19.86 -21.81 21.57
N VAL A 72 -20.59 -21.32 22.55
CA VAL A 72 -20.22 -21.42 23.96
C VAL A 72 -20.86 -22.71 24.47
N GLU A 73 -20.17 -23.84 24.36
CA GLU A 73 -20.64 -25.05 25.03
C GLU A 73 -20.24 -24.98 26.50
N PRO A 74 -21.20 -24.94 27.45
CA PRO A 74 -20.87 -24.91 28.87
C PRO A 74 -20.17 -26.22 29.24
N HIS A 75 -18.95 -26.11 29.75
CA HIS A 75 -18.23 -27.31 30.19
C HIS A 75 -18.93 -27.87 31.44
N PRO A 76 -19.28 -29.17 31.51
CA PRO A 76 -20.13 -29.72 32.59
C PRO A 76 -19.56 -29.56 34.00
N LYS A 77 -18.25 -29.34 34.10
CA LYS A 77 -17.52 -29.10 35.35
C LYS A 77 -17.08 -27.64 35.54
N ALA A 78 -17.43 -26.74 34.63
CA ALA A 78 -17.08 -25.33 34.73
C ALA A 78 -18.07 -24.57 35.62
N THR A 79 -17.52 -23.65 36.40
CA THR A 79 -18.30 -22.75 37.23
C THR A 79 -19.00 -21.69 36.37
N PRO A 80 -20.06 -21.03 36.87
CA PRO A 80 -20.69 -19.91 36.16
C PRO A 80 -19.69 -18.80 35.79
N LYS A 81 -18.68 -18.56 36.64
CA LYS A 81 -17.61 -17.60 36.38
C LYS A 81 -16.76 -17.98 35.17
N ILE A 82 -16.40 -19.27 35.03
CA ILE A 82 -15.65 -19.78 33.87
C ILE A 82 -16.47 -19.63 32.59
N ASN A 83 -17.73 -20.06 32.60
CA ASN A 83 -18.57 -19.91 31.41
C ASN A 83 -18.73 -18.43 31.02
N HIS A 84 -18.98 -17.55 32.00
CA HIS A 84 -19.11 -16.12 31.73
C HIS A 84 -17.84 -15.48 31.15
N SER A 85 -16.65 -15.80 31.68
CA SER A 85 -15.39 -15.25 31.17
C SER A 85 -15.07 -15.74 29.76
N VAL A 86 -15.34 -17.02 29.46
CA VAL A 86 -15.16 -17.59 28.11
C VAL A 86 -16.12 -16.95 27.12
N VAL A 87 -17.42 -16.82 27.44
CA VAL A 87 -18.40 -16.14 26.58
C VAL A 87 -17.92 -14.74 26.24
N LYS A 88 -17.56 -13.96 27.28
CA LYS A 88 -17.12 -12.58 27.13
C LYS A 88 -15.87 -12.46 26.25
N ALA A 89 -14.93 -13.40 26.37
CA ALA A 89 -13.72 -13.42 25.54
C ALA A 89 -14.01 -13.78 24.08
N ILE A 90 -14.91 -14.74 23.82
CA ILE A 90 -15.36 -15.09 22.46
C ILE A 90 -16.09 -13.91 21.81
N GLU A 91 -17.01 -13.27 22.54
CA GLU A 91 -17.73 -12.08 22.07
C GLU A 91 -16.78 -10.92 21.77
N TYR A 92 -15.80 -10.68 22.65
CA TYR A 92 -14.75 -9.69 22.43
C TYR A 92 -13.98 -10.00 21.15
N TYR A 93 -13.44 -11.21 21.02
CA TYR A 93 -12.65 -11.63 19.87
C TYR A 93 -13.38 -11.42 18.54
N TYR A 94 -14.61 -11.91 18.43
CA TYR A 94 -15.36 -11.79 17.17
C TYR A 94 -15.81 -10.37 16.86
N LYS A 95 -16.12 -9.58 17.90
CA LYS A 95 -16.48 -8.16 17.72
C LYS A 95 -15.28 -7.33 17.25
N THR A 96 -14.07 -7.63 17.75
CA THR A 96 -12.86 -6.94 17.29
C THR A 96 -12.47 -7.40 15.90
N LEU A 97 -12.54 -8.71 15.62
CA LEU A 97 -12.27 -9.26 14.29
C LEU A 97 -13.16 -8.67 13.18
N GLU A 98 -14.45 -8.46 13.45
CA GLU A 98 -15.37 -7.80 12.50
C GLU A 98 -14.97 -6.32 12.25
N LYS A 99 -14.53 -5.61 13.30
CA LYS A 99 -14.04 -4.24 13.14
C LYS A 99 -12.74 -4.20 12.34
N ASP A 100 -11.83 -5.12 12.60
CA ASP A 100 -10.54 -5.18 11.92
C ASP A 100 -10.71 -5.50 10.44
N TYR A 101 -11.64 -6.40 10.11
CA TYR A 101 -12.04 -6.68 8.73
C TYR A 101 -12.43 -5.40 7.98
N ASP A 102 -13.34 -4.61 8.55
CA ASP A 102 -13.80 -3.36 7.92
C ASP A 102 -12.73 -2.26 7.95
N PHE A 103 -11.88 -2.26 8.99
CA PHE A 103 -10.79 -1.29 9.14
C PHE A 103 -9.75 -1.49 8.05
N TYR A 104 -9.21 -2.69 7.90
CA TYR A 104 -8.17 -2.96 6.91
C TYR A 104 -8.69 -2.85 5.47
N PHE A 105 -9.96 -3.17 5.22
CA PHE A 105 -10.59 -2.90 3.93
C PHE A 105 -10.64 -1.39 3.58
N ARG A 106 -11.06 -0.56 4.56
CA ARG A 106 -11.13 0.90 4.38
C ARG A 106 -9.75 1.51 4.24
N GLU A 107 -8.81 1.08 5.06
CA GLU A 107 -7.42 1.56 5.01
C GLU A 107 -6.78 1.24 3.67
N MET A 108 -6.93 0.01 3.20
CA MET A 108 -6.47 -0.44 1.90
C MET A 108 -7.03 0.43 0.75
N THR A 109 -8.29 0.86 0.83
CA THR A 109 -8.90 1.75 -0.17
C THR A 109 -8.33 3.17 -0.06
N SER A 110 -8.17 3.68 1.17
CA SER A 110 -7.58 4.98 1.46
C SER A 110 -6.14 5.10 0.95
N GLU A 111 -5.33 4.04 1.06
CA GLU A 111 -3.95 4.02 0.56
C GLU A 111 -3.87 4.25 -0.96
N VAL A 112 -4.85 3.74 -1.72
CA VAL A 112 -4.88 3.96 -3.17
C VAL A 112 -5.27 5.41 -3.49
N GLU A 113 -6.17 6.01 -2.71
CA GLU A 113 -6.50 7.42 -2.84
C GLU A 113 -5.31 8.32 -2.48
N LEU A 114 -4.55 7.96 -1.43
CA LEU A 114 -3.33 8.65 -1.02
C LEU A 114 -2.27 8.67 -2.12
N LEU A 115 -2.22 7.64 -2.97
CA LEU A 115 -1.30 7.62 -4.12
C LEU A 115 -1.56 8.78 -5.08
N TYR A 116 -2.82 9.13 -5.32
CA TYR A 116 -3.16 10.28 -6.15
C TYR A 116 -2.78 11.60 -5.46
N ASP A 117 -2.93 11.66 -4.14
CA ASP A 117 -2.60 12.85 -3.35
C ASP A 117 -1.09 13.08 -3.35
N ASN A 118 -0.30 12.01 -3.23
CA ASN A 118 1.15 12.04 -3.38
C ASN A 118 1.56 12.46 -4.80
N TYR A 119 0.85 12.02 -5.85
CA TYR A 119 1.09 12.50 -7.21
C TYR A 119 0.89 14.02 -7.33
N LEU A 120 -0.20 14.55 -6.77
CA LEU A 120 -0.45 16.00 -6.77
C LEU A 120 0.59 16.76 -5.94
N TYR A 121 0.93 16.26 -4.77
CA TYR A 121 1.93 16.83 -3.86
C TYR A 121 3.31 16.91 -4.53
N ILE A 122 3.71 15.86 -5.24
CA ILE A 122 4.99 15.82 -5.98
C ILE A 122 4.95 16.74 -7.20
N LEU A 123 3.83 16.87 -7.93
CA LEU A 123 3.74 17.90 -8.98
C LEU A 123 3.86 19.32 -8.41
N LEU A 124 3.20 19.57 -7.27
CA LEU A 124 3.24 20.87 -6.60
C LEU A 124 4.68 21.25 -6.20
N PHE A 125 5.52 20.29 -5.82
CA PHE A 125 6.93 20.54 -5.50
C PHE A 125 7.66 21.33 -6.60
N GLY A 126 7.47 20.98 -7.89
CA GLY A 126 8.10 21.70 -9.00
C GLY A 126 7.65 23.17 -9.10
N ILE A 127 6.40 23.44 -8.75
CA ILE A 127 5.83 24.80 -8.71
C ILE A 127 6.39 25.57 -7.51
N GLU A 128 6.49 24.94 -6.35
CA GLU A 128 7.03 25.55 -5.13
C GLU A 128 8.52 25.90 -5.28
N LEU A 129 9.30 25.09 -6.01
CA LEU A 129 10.67 25.44 -6.41
C LEU A 129 10.68 26.74 -7.22
N ALA A 130 9.84 26.84 -8.26
CA ALA A 130 9.75 28.03 -9.09
C ALA A 130 9.29 29.27 -8.31
N GLN A 131 8.27 29.13 -7.46
CA GLN A 131 7.77 30.22 -6.61
C GLN A 131 8.80 30.68 -5.58
N THR A 132 9.56 29.75 -4.99
CA THR A 132 10.64 30.08 -4.06
C THR A 132 11.76 30.85 -4.75
N ILE A 133 12.10 30.49 -5.99
CA ILE A 133 13.05 31.24 -6.81
C ILE A 133 12.51 32.63 -7.17
N GLU A 134 11.23 32.74 -7.56
CA GLU A 134 10.59 34.04 -7.84
C GLU A 134 10.59 34.95 -6.61
N GLY A 135 10.29 34.42 -5.42
CA GLY A 135 10.35 35.16 -4.17
C GLY A 135 11.74 35.72 -3.83
N GLN A 136 12.82 35.11 -4.33
CA GLN A 136 14.19 35.61 -4.19
C GLN A 136 14.48 36.79 -5.14
N ARG A 137 13.74 36.92 -6.24
CA ARG A 137 13.84 38.04 -7.20
C ARG A 137 13.45 39.38 -6.56
N GLY A 138 12.42 39.37 -5.72
CA GLY A 138 11.93 40.57 -5.00
C GLY A 138 12.82 41.06 -3.84
N LYS A 139 13.72 40.22 -3.31
CA LYS A 139 14.58 40.57 -2.16
C LYS A 139 15.94 41.17 -2.56
N LYS A 140 16.38 40.93 -3.80
CA LYS A 140 17.60 41.47 -4.38
C LYS A 140 17.22 42.26 -5.63
N SER A 141 16.70 43.48 -5.45
CA SER A 141 16.45 44.39 -6.57
C SER A 141 17.78 44.73 -7.25
N ALA A 142 18.16 43.94 -8.25
CA ALA A 142 19.30 44.19 -9.11
C ALA A 142 18.81 44.70 -10.47
N ASN A 143 19.60 45.61 -11.03
CA ASN A 143 19.41 46.21 -12.33
C ASN A 143 19.07 45.13 -13.38
N PRO A 144 17.92 45.22 -14.10
CA PRO A 144 17.51 44.25 -15.11
C PRO A 144 18.55 43.97 -16.20
N ASN A 145 19.54 44.87 -16.36
CA ASN A 145 20.65 44.72 -17.30
C ASN A 145 21.77 43.79 -16.81
N ASN A 146 21.72 43.24 -15.60
CA ASN A 146 22.73 42.30 -15.11
C ASN A 146 22.36 40.85 -15.50
N ILE A 147 22.97 40.36 -16.58
CA ILE A 147 22.74 39.02 -17.15
C ILE A 147 22.89 37.90 -16.11
N LYS A 148 23.85 38.01 -15.17
CA LYS A 148 24.09 37.00 -14.12
C LYS A 148 22.97 36.94 -13.08
N VAL A 149 22.29 38.06 -12.84
CA VAL A 149 21.14 38.11 -11.92
C VAL A 149 19.89 37.56 -12.62
N VAL A 150 19.71 37.88 -13.91
CA VAL A 150 18.57 37.38 -14.68
C VAL A 150 18.63 35.86 -14.87
N SER A 151 19.82 35.29 -15.05
CA SER A 151 20.01 33.83 -15.17
C SER A 151 19.60 33.08 -13.89
N GLU A 152 19.93 33.58 -12.70
CA GLU A 152 19.60 32.93 -11.41
C GLU A 152 18.11 32.65 -11.20
N TYR A 153 17.23 33.41 -11.86
CA TYR A 153 15.78 33.29 -11.73
C TYR A 153 15.10 32.58 -12.90
N LYS A 154 15.85 32.05 -13.87
CA LYS A 154 15.27 31.50 -15.10
C LYS A 154 14.25 30.39 -14.86
N PHE A 155 14.50 29.51 -13.90
CA PHE A 155 13.60 28.39 -13.61
C PHE A 155 12.23 28.87 -13.08
N ALA A 156 12.15 30.03 -12.44
CA ALA A 156 10.86 30.63 -12.06
C ALA A 156 9.98 30.93 -13.29
N ASP A 157 10.61 31.14 -14.45
CA ASP A 157 9.93 31.40 -15.70
C ASP A 157 9.66 30.17 -16.57
N ASN A 158 10.02 28.97 -16.09
CA ASN A 158 9.89 27.72 -16.82
C ASN A 158 8.45 27.50 -17.35
N GLN A 159 8.33 27.27 -18.65
CA GLN A 159 7.04 27.17 -19.33
C GLN A 159 6.24 25.95 -18.89
N ILE A 160 6.88 24.80 -18.67
CA ILE A 160 6.22 23.57 -18.23
C ILE A 160 5.62 23.75 -16.82
N VAL A 161 6.39 24.35 -15.91
CA VAL A 161 5.90 24.65 -14.56
C VAL A 161 4.70 25.60 -14.62
N LYS A 162 4.74 26.64 -15.46
CA LYS A 162 3.61 27.57 -15.63
C LYS A 162 2.36 26.90 -16.22
N ILE A 163 2.51 25.97 -17.17
CA ILE A 163 1.38 25.20 -17.73
C ILE A 163 0.68 24.43 -16.62
N ILE A 164 1.43 23.69 -15.79
CA ILE A 164 0.87 22.90 -14.69
C ILE A 164 0.30 23.81 -13.60
N ALA A 165 0.99 24.89 -13.24
CA ALA A 165 0.56 25.83 -12.21
C ALA A 165 -0.76 26.54 -12.56
N ASN A 166 -1.00 26.82 -13.84
CA ASN A 166 -2.21 27.50 -14.33
C ASN A 166 -3.36 26.54 -14.67
N HIS A 167 -3.16 25.22 -14.55
CA HIS A 167 -4.18 24.24 -14.84
C HIS A 167 -5.27 24.24 -13.75
N LYS A 168 -6.47 24.74 -14.07
CA LYS A 168 -7.56 24.91 -13.09
C LYS A 168 -7.94 23.62 -12.33
N PRO A 169 -8.15 22.45 -12.99
CA PRO A 169 -8.46 21.24 -12.26
C PRO A 169 -7.37 20.81 -11.26
N PHE A 170 -6.10 21.15 -11.53
CA PHE A 170 -5.01 20.89 -10.59
C PHE A 170 -5.12 21.80 -9.36
N GLN A 171 -5.35 23.10 -9.54
CA GLN A 171 -5.56 24.04 -8.43
C GLN A 171 -6.76 23.66 -7.57
N GLU A 172 -7.88 23.29 -8.20
CA GLU A 172 -9.09 22.83 -7.51
C GLU A 172 -8.84 21.54 -6.70
N ALA A 173 -8.09 20.59 -7.27
CA ALA A 173 -7.72 19.36 -6.58
C ALA A 173 -6.85 19.61 -5.34
N LEU A 174 -5.85 20.51 -5.44
CA LEU A 174 -5.00 20.89 -4.31
C LEU A 174 -5.80 21.50 -3.16
N ILE A 175 -6.74 22.41 -3.47
CA ILE A 175 -7.61 23.04 -2.45
C ILE A 175 -8.52 21.99 -1.82
N ARG A 176 -9.21 21.18 -2.64
CA ARG A 176 -10.16 20.17 -2.17
C ARG A 176 -9.50 19.15 -1.22
N LYS A 177 -8.24 18.79 -1.50
CA LYS A 177 -7.48 17.79 -0.75
C LYS A 177 -6.55 18.40 0.30
N ASN A 178 -6.57 19.73 0.46
CA ASN A 178 -5.73 20.47 1.39
C ASN A 178 -4.23 20.13 1.25
N ILE A 179 -3.74 20.07 0.00
CA ILE A 179 -2.36 19.71 -0.33
C ILE A 179 -1.53 20.99 -0.42
N SER A 180 -0.47 21.10 0.39
CA SER A 180 0.46 22.24 0.36
C SER A 180 1.84 21.85 0.89
N TRP A 181 2.89 22.55 0.44
CA TRP A 181 4.26 22.43 0.96
C TRP A 181 4.61 23.47 2.04
N LYS A 182 3.62 24.21 2.57
CA LYS A 182 3.86 25.36 3.46
C LYS A 182 4.62 25.00 4.74
N ASP A 183 4.43 23.78 5.22
CA ASP A 183 5.06 23.29 6.45
C ASP A 183 6.48 22.73 6.18
N GLU A 184 6.87 22.59 4.92
CA GLU A 184 8.12 21.99 4.47
C GLU A 184 9.04 22.97 3.69
N ASN A 185 8.90 24.28 3.93
CA ASN A 185 9.69 25.32 3.24
C ASN A 185 11.21 25.11 3.37
N ASP A 186 11.68 24.66 4.54
CA ASP A 186 13.10 24.41 4.79
C ASP A 186 13.64 23.31 3.86
N LEU A 187 12.84 22.26 3.60
CA LEU A 187 13.20 21.18 2.71
C LEU A 187 13.33 21.66 1.25
N ILE A 188 12.41 22.53 0.81
CA ILE A 188 12.48 23.18 -0.51
C ILE A 188 13.76 24.03 -0.63
N LEU A 189 14.10 24.79 0.41
CA LEU A 189 15.30 25.64 0.41
C LEU A 189 16.58 24.81 0.37
N THR A 190 16.67 23.75 1.17
CA THR A 190 17.80 22.81 1.15
C THR A 190 17.95 22.18 -0.22
N PHE A 191 16.85 21.69 -0.81
CA PHE A 191 16.87 21.11 -2.14
C PHE A 191 17.34 22.10 -3.21
N LEU A 192 16.86 23.34 -3.16
CA LEU A 192 17.31 24.39 -4.09
C LEU A 192 18.80 24.70 -3.96
N GLN A 193 19.35 24.66 -2.76
CA GLN A 193 20.79 24.86 -2.55
C GLN A 193 21.60 23.74 -3.20
N THR A 194 21.16 22.49 -3.07
CA THR A 194 21.79 21.33 -3.72
C THR A 194 21.63 21.41 -5.24
N LEU A 195 20.43 21.68 -5.75
CA LEU A 195 20.17 21.81 -7.19
C LEU A 195 20.99 22.93 -7.84
N LYS A 196 21.22 24.04 -7.15
CA LYS A 196 22.08 25.13 -7.64
C LYS A 196 23.55 24.71 -7.80
N LYS A 197 24.02 23.62 -7.21
CA LYS A 197 25.39 23.11 -7.42
C LYS A 197 25.50 22.22 -8.67
N ASP A 198 24.38 21.75 -9.22
CA ASP A 198 24.34 20.79 -10.31
C ASP A 198 24.75 21.39 -11.67
N GLU A 199 25.59 20.68 -12.42
CA GLU A 199 26.13 21.15 -13.71
C GLU A 199 25.03 21.37 -14.75
N LYS A 200 24.07 20.45 -14.87
CA LYS A 200 22.99 20.55 -15.87
C LYS A 200 22.02 21.67 -15.53
N TYR A 201 21.74 21.89 -14.24
CA TYR A 201 20.96 23.04 -13.80
C TYR A 201 21.71 24.36 -14.09
N GLN A 202 23.02 24.42 -13.84
CA GLN A 202 23.85 25.58 -14.17
C GLN A 202 23.87 25.88 -15.67
N GLU A 203 23.94 24.87 -16.53
CA GLU A 203 23.83 25.04 -17.98
C GLU A 203 22.46 25.62 -18.37
N TYR A 204 21.37 25.08 -17.81
CA TYR A 204 20.02 25.56 -18.10
C TYR A 204 19.82 27.03 -17.72
N ILE A 205 20.22 27.45 -16.52
CA ILE A 205 20.02 28.83 -16.08
C ILE A 205 20.82 29.84 -16.91
N ASN A 206 21.93 29.42 -17.52
CA ASN A 206 22.77 30.27 -18.37
C ASN A 206 22.29 30.35 -19.83
N LEU A 207 21.23 29.64 -20.21
CA LEU A 207 20.60 29.81 -21.52
C LEU A 207 20.11 31.26 -21.70
N GLY A 208 20.07 31.77 -22.93
CA GLY A 208 19.47 33.08 -23.21
C GLY A 208 17.95 33.03 -23.00
N GLN A 209 17.25 32.42 -23.94
CA GLN A 209 15.83 32.07 -23.84
C GLN A 209 15.71 30.55 -23.98
N ALA A 210 15.07 29.91 -23.02
CA ALA A 210 14.85 28.46 -23.08
C ALA A 210 13.69 28.14 -24.04
N THR A 211 13.87 27.14 -24.87
CA THR A 211 12.78 26.54 -25.64
C THR A 211 11.90 25.69 -24.72
N LEU A 212 10.68 25.35 -25.16
CA LEU A 212 9.81 24.43 -24.42
C LEU A 212 10.48 23.06 -24.19
N GLU A 213 11.30 22.59 -25.14
CA GLU A 213 12.07 21.35 -24.99
C GLU A 213 13.09 21.46 -23.85
N GLN A 214 13.86 22.56 -23.81
CA GLN A 214 14.86 22.79 -22.76
C GLN A 214 14.21 22.97 -21.38
N ASP A 215 13.05 23.63 -21.32
CA ASP A 215 12.27 23.75 -20.10
C ASP A 215 11.74 22.39 -19.61
N TRP A 216 11.38 21.50 -20.53
CA TRP A 216 11.01 20.12 -20.21
C TRP A 216 12.22 19.28 -19.77
N GLU A 217 13.36 19.37 -20.46
CA GLU A 217 14.55 18.59 -20.15
C GLU A 217 15.06 18.86 -18.73
N ILE A 218 15.01 20.13 -18.27
CA ILE A 218 15.45 20.46 -16.92
C ILE A 218 14.47 19.97 -15.84
N ILE A 219 13.16 20.13 -16.05
CA ILE A 219 12.16 19.68 -15.07
C ILE A 219 12.11 18.14 -15.03
N ASP A 220 12.18 17.45 -16.17
CA ASP A 220 12.29 15.98 -16.24
C ASP A 220 13.54 15.52 -15.49
N PHE A 221 14.69 16.19 -15.68
CA PHE A 221 15.91 15.90 -14.96
C PHE A 221 15.78 16.07 -13.45
N ILE A 222 15.22 17.19 -12.98
CA ILE A 222 14.99 17.43 -11.54
C ILE A 222 14.15 16.30 -10.94
N PHE A 223 13.03 15.93 -11.56
CA PHE A 223 12.21 14.85 -11.02
C PHE A 223 12.92 13.50 -11.13
N ARG A 224 13.56 13.18 -12.25
CA ARG A 224 14.14 11.86 -12.51
C ARG A 224 15.40 11.60 -11.70
N GLU A 225 16.32 12.55 -11.68
CA GLU A 225 17.69 12.41 -11.15
C GLU A 225 17.87 13.05 -9.78
N PHE A 226 17.04 14.03 -9.40
CA PHE A 226 17.11 14.61 -8.05
C PHE A 226 16.04 14.06 -7.10
N LEU A 227 14.81 13.85 -7.57
CA LEU A 227 13.73 13.34 -6.71
C LEU A 227 13.64 11.80 -6.69
N PHE A 228 13.78 11.16 -7.86
CA PHE A 228 13.52 9.72 -8.05
C PHE A 228 14.77 8.88 -8.38
N LYS A 229 15.96 9.35 -8.08
CA LYS A 229 17.22 8.59 -8.28
C LYS A 229 17.33 7.45 -7.28
N LYS A 230 17.63 6.23 -7.75
CA LYS A 230 17.83 5.07 -6.87
C LYS A 230 19.07 5.28 -6.00
N SER A 231 18.94 5.01 -4.70
CA SER A 231 20.02 4.98 -3.71
C SER A 231 20.93 3.75 -3.88
N GLU A 232 21.24 3.36 -5.12
CA GLU A 232 22.00 2.12 -5.36
C GLU A 232 23.52 2.33 -5.33
N GLU A 233 24.05 3.56 -5.40
CA GLU A 233 25.50 3.80 -5.31
C GLU A 233 25.83 5.13 -4.58
N ASP A 234 26.65 5.00 -3.53
CA ASP A 234 27.52 5.98 -2.86
C ASP A 234 26.93 7.34 -2.35
N ASN A 235 26.82 7.43 -1.02
CA ASN A 235 27.16 8.56 -0.16
C ASN A 235 26.83 9.97 -0.67
N VAL A 236 25.55 10.35 -0.63
CA VAL A 236 25.15 11.77 -0.61
C VAL A 236 24.20 11.99 0.57
N GLU A 237 24.75 12.47 1.70
CA GLU A 237 23.99 12.85 2.91
C GLU A 237 22.76 13.72 2.58
N GLU A 238 22.89 14.64 1.62
CA GLU A 238 21.80 15.56 1.22
C GLU A 238 20.62 14.85 0.49
N GLN A 239 20.78 13.63 -0.02
CA GLN A 239 19.73 12.87 -0.72
C GLN A 239 19.00 11.87 0.19
N GLU A 240 19.62 11.45 1.30
CA GLU A 240 18.95 10.62 2.33
C GLU A 240 17.75 11.37 2.95
N ASP A 241 17.86 12.69 3.12
CA ASP A 241 16.80 13.52 3.73
C ASP A 241 15.49 13.54 2.92
N LEU A 242 15.56 13.59 1.59
CA LEU A 242 14.37 13.59 0.73
C LEU A 242 13.70 12.22 0.69
N GLN A 243 14.49 11.16 0.57
CA GLN A 243 13.95 9.82 0.55
C GLN A 243 13.31 9.48 1.90
N ALA A 244 14.00 9.79 3.01
CA ALA A 244 13.46 9.66 4.35
C ALA A 244 12.19 10.51 4.55
N PHE A 245 12.13 11.70 3.96
CA PHE A 245 10.92 12.54 4.00
C PHE A 245 9.72 11.86 3.32
N PHE A 246 9.90 11.34 2.10
CA PHE A 246 8.81 10.66 1.40
C PHE A 246 8.44 9.32 2.05
N GLU A 247 9.40 8.56 2.59
CA GLU A 247 9.12 7.33 3.35
C GLU A 247 8.36 7.62 4.65
N LYS A 248 8.64 8.75 5.30
CA LYS A 248 7.88 9.20 6.46
C LYS A 248 6.45 9.61 6.10
N LYS A 249 6.26 10.21 4.91
CA LYS A 249 4.95 10.67 4.42
C LYS A 249 4.10 9.53 3.84
N ASP A 250 4.76 8.55 3.22
CA ASP A 250 4.17 7.38 2.59
C ASP A 250 4.91 6.12 3.08
N LEU A 251 4.28 5.40 4.01
CA LEU A 251 4.83 4.14 4.55
C LEU A 251 5.06 3.07 3.47
N ASN A 252 4.41 3.22 2.30
CA ASN A 252 4.54 2.34 1.15
C ASN A 252 5.33 3.00 0.00
N TRP A 253 6.20 3.96 0.33
CA TRP A 253 6.97 4.71 -0.67
C TRP A 253 7.72 3.79 -1.62
N THR A 254 8.33 2.70 -1.13
CA THR A 254 9.08 1.74 -1.95
C THR A 254 8.24 1.20 -3.12
N GLU A 255 6.97 0.84 -2.86
CA GLU A 255 6.03 0.37 -3.88
C GLU A 255 5.48 1.51 -4.75
N ASN A 256 5.11 2.61 -4.11
CA ASN A 256 4.39 3.71 -4.73
C ASN A 256 5.30 4.60 -5.59
N ARG A 257 6.60 4.66 -5.27
CA ARG A 257 7.57 5.53 -5.93
C ARG A 257 7.62 5.33 -7.43
N GLU A 258 7.65 4.09 -7.92
CA GLU A 258 7.81 3.82 -9.35
C GLU A 258 6.58 4.24 -10.16
N ILE A 259 5.37 4.03 -9.61
CA ILE A 259 4.14 4.49 -10.27
C ILE A 259 4.03 6.01 -10.20
N LEU A 260 4.39 6.64 -9.08
CA LEU A 260 4.44 8.10 -8.93
C LEU A 260 5.43 8.70 -9.93
N LYS A 261 6.67 8.19 -9.99
CA LYS A 261 7.68 8.56 -10.98
C LYS A 261 7.12 8.48 -12.39
N SER A 262 6.50 7.36 -12.76
CA SER A 262 5.90 7.19 -14.09
C SER A 262 4.82 8.23 -14.38
N MET A 263 3.94 8.51 -13.40
CA MET A 263 2.86 9.49 -13.55
C MET A 263 3.40 10.92 -13.68
N ILE A 264 4.35 11.31 -12.85
CA ILE A 264 4.97 12.64 -12.91
C ILE A 264 5.63 12.86 -14.27
N LEU A 265 6.52 11.97 -14.69
CA LEU A 265 7.28 12.14 -15.94
C LEU A 265 6.35 12.16 -17.18
N LYS A 266 5.29 11.34 -17.18
CA LYS A 266 4.26 11.38 -18.23
C LYS A 266 3.47 12.68 -18.23
N SER A 267 3.22 13.27 -17.05
CA SER A 267 2.51 14.55 -16.93
C SER A 267 3.39 15.69 -17.45
N LEU A 268 4.66 15.73 -17.07
CA LEU A 268 5.64 16.69 -17.60
C LEU A 268 5.75 16.60 -19.12
N LYS A 269 5.81 15.37 -19.64
CA LYS A 269 5.84 15.14 -21.09
C LYS A 269 4.54 15.59 -21.78
N LYS A 270 3.36 15.32 -21.20
CA LYS A 270 2.08 15.83 -21.73
C LYS A 270 2.04 17.36 -21.74
N ALA A 271 2.53 18.02 -20.71
CA ALA A 271 2.61 19.47 -20.65
C ALA A 271 3.50 20.04 -21.77
N LYS A 272 4.55 19.30 -22.17
CA LYS A 272 5.39 19.64 -23.33
C LYS A 272 4.69 19.36 -24.66
N ASP A 273 4.15 18.16 -24.84
CA ASP A 273 3.61 17.67 -26.12
C ASP A 273 2.26 18.30 -26.46
N SER A 274 1.49 18.76 -25.46
CA SER A 274 0.17 19.38 -25.64
C SER A 274 -0.10 20.47 -24.58
N PRO A 275 0.57 21.63 -24.64
CA PRO A 275 0.45 22.70 -23.64
C PRO A 275 -0.98 23.19 -23.39
N GLU A 276 -1.73 23.43 -24.47
CA GLU A 276 -3.11 23.95 -24.41
C GLU A 276 -4.13 22.88 -23.99
N GLY A 277 -3.78 21.60 -24.18
CA GLY A 277 -4.61 20.43 -23.85
C GLY A 277 -4.03 19.62 -22.68
N PHE A 278 -3.25 20.25 -21.80
CA PHE A 278 -2.69 19.56 -20.65
C PHE A 278 -3.81 19.07 -19.74
N GLU A 279 -3.76 17.78 -19.39
CA GLU A 279 -4.70 17.14 -18.48
C GLU A 279 -3.91 16.34 -17.44
N LEU A 280 -4.43 16.32 -16.22
CA LEU A 280 -3.89 15.48 -15.16
C LEU A 280 -4.04 14.01 -15.52
N LEU A 281 -3.07 13.20 -15.09
CA LEU A 281 -3.21 11.76 -15.22
C LEU A 281 -4.18 11.23 -14.18
N GLU A 282 -5.06 10.36 -14.63
CA GLU A 282 -5.88 9.57 -13.74
C GLU A 282 -5.04 8.42 -13.15
N ILE A 283 -5.35 8.09 -11.90
CA ILE A 283 -4.72 6.95 -11.23
C ILE A 283 -5.06 5.66 -11.96
N SER A 284 -6.31 5.47 -12.39
CA SER A 284 -6.78 4.33 -13.17
C SER A 284 -7.57 4.82 -14.39
N GLN A 285 -7.55 4.04 -15.48
CA GLN A 285 -8.41 4.26 -16.65
C GLN A 285 -9.88 3.95 -16.35
N ASP A 286 -10.13 3.01 -15.43
CA ASP A 286 -11.46 2.60 -15.00
C ASP A 286 -11.40 2.29 -13.50
N TRP A 287 -11.47 3.37 -12.70
CA TRP A 287 -11.41 3.26 -11.25
C TRP A 287 -12.54 2.41 -10.68
N LEU A 288 -13.73 2.43 -11.30
CA LEU A 288 -14.86 1.63 -10.82
C LEU A 288 -14.57 0.14 -10.96
N ALA A 289 -14.09 -0.29 -12.13
CA ALA A 289 -13.73 -1.69 -12.34
C ALA A 289 -12.51 -2.13 -11.51
N ASP A 290 -11.51 -1.25 -11.34
CA ASP A 290 -10.33 -1.55 -10.53
C ASP A 290 -10.68 -1.63 -9.03
N LYS A 291 -11.55 -0.73 -8.55
CA LYS A 291 -12.08 -0.79 -7.20
C LYS A 291 -12.90 -2.07 -7.00
N GLU A 292 -13.81 -2.40 -7.90
CA GLU A 292 -14.59 -3.65 -7.81
C GLU A 292 -13.69 -4.89 -7.76
N PHE A 293 -12.69 -4.98 -8.65
CA PHE A 293 -11.70 -6.07 -8.62
C PHE A 293 -11.02 -6.17 -7.26
N PHE A 294 -10.60 -5.03 -6.72
CA PHE A 294 -9.89 -4.93 -5.47
C PHE A 294 -10.73 -5.34 -4.26
N GLU A 295 -11.99 -4.89 -4.22
CA GLU A 295 -12.97 -5.27 -3.20
C GLU A 295 -13.29 -6.77 -3.27
N GLN A 296 -13.56 -7.29 -4.46
CA GLN A 296 -13.82 -8.72 -4.66
C GLN A 296 -12.63 -9.57 -4.21
N LEU A 297 -11.40 -9.17 -4.54
CA LEU A 297 -10.21 -9.91 -4.15
C LEU A 297 -10.07 -9.98 -2.63
N TYR A 298 -10.21 -8.85 -1.93
CA TYR A 298 -10.12 -8.81 -0.46
C TYR A 298 -11.22 -9.66 0.20
N HIS A 299 -12.48 -9.39 -0.15
CA HIS A 299 -13.61 -10.05 0.48
C HIS A 299 -13.65 -11.56 0.18
N ASN A 300 -13.43 -11.97 -1.07
CA ASN A 300 -13.48 -13.38 -1.44
C ASN A 300 -12.27 -14.15 -0.89
N THR A 301 -11.12 -13.51 -0.69
CA THR A 301 -9.98 -14.18 -0.04
C THR A 301 -10.28 -14.50 1.42
N LEU A 302 -10.79 -13.51 2.18
CA LEU A 302 -11.03 -13.69 3.61
C LEU A 302 -12.28 -14.54 3.92
N LYS A 303 -13.36 -14.41 3.14
CA LYS A 303 -14.60 -15.18 3.36
C LYS A 303 -14.42 -16.68 3.16
N GLU A 304 -13.60 -17.06 2.18
CA GLU A 304 -13.36 -18.45 1.79
C GLU A 304 -12.02 -18.98 2.33
N ALA A 305 -11.32 -18.21 3.18
CA ALA A 305 -9.96 -18.52 3.65
C ALA A 305 -9.85 -19.94 4.23
N LYS A 306 -10.86 -20.41 4.96
CA LYS A 306 -10.88 -21.78 5.51
C LYS A 306 -10.95 -22.85 4.41
N ASN A 307 -11.80 -22.66 3.41
CA ASN A 307 -11.94 -23.59 2.29
C ASN A 307 -10.63 -23.63 1.47
N TYR A 308 -10.00 -22.48 1.27
CA TYR A 308 -8.71 -22.40 0.60
C TYR A 308 -7.58 -23.03 1.41
N GLU A 309 -7.59 -22.91 2.74
CA GLU A 309 -6.62 -23.57 3.61
C GLU A 309 -6.77 -25.10 3.58
N GLU A 310 -7.99 -25.62 3.52
CA GLU A 310 -8.27 -27.05 3.38
C GLU A 310 -7.76 -27.60 2.04
N LEU A 311 -8.08 -26.90 0.94
CA LEU A 311 -7.59 -27.21 -0.40
C LEU A 311 -6.05 -27.17 -0.47
N LEU A 312 -5.46 -26.13 0.12
CA LEU A 312 -4.02 -25.96 0.23
C LEU A 312 -3.38 -27.13 0.97
N SER A 313 -3.94 -27.49 2.12
CA SER A 313 -3.44 -28.57 2.99
C SER A 313 -3.48 -29.92 2.29
N GLU A 314 -4.53 -30.21 1.52
CA GLU A 314 -4.63 -31.45 0.73
C GLU A 314 -3.53 -31.54 -0.33
N LYS A 315 -3.33 -30.48 -1.12
CA LYS A 315 -2.34 -30.50 -2.21
C LYS A 315 -0.90 -30.40 -1.74
N ALA A 316 -0.68 -29.78 -0.59
CA ALA A 316 0.63 -29.68 0.03
C ALA A 316 1.10 -30.97 0.71
N GLN A 317 0.26 -32.01 0.89
CA GLN A 317 0.69 -33.28 1.50
C GLN A 317 1.87 -33.95 0.79
N ASN A 318 1.99 -33.71 -0.54
CA ASN A 318 3.11 -34.20 -1.35
C ASN A 318 4.39 -33.38 -1.17
N TRP A 319 4.31 -32.20 -0.56
CA TRP A 319 5.41 -31.27 -0.31
C TRP A 319 5.84 -31.39 1.15
N LYS A 320 6.79 -32.28 1.42
CA LYS A 320 7.25 -32.58 2.78
C LYS A 320 7.68 -31.31 3.54
N THR A 321 7.02 -31.05 4.68
CA THR A 321 7.59 -30.38 5.88
C THR A 321 8.06 -28.92 5.80
N GLU A 322 7.70 -28.13 4.79
CA GLU A 322 7.90 -26.68 4.86
C GLU A 322 6.67 -26.04 5.54
N ARG A 323 6.83 -25.51 6.76
CA ARG A 323 5.80 -24.65 7.36
C ARG A 323 5.63 -23.47 6.41
N PHE A 324 4.45 -23.33 5.82
CA PHE A 324 4.16 -22.22 4.93
C PHE A 324 4.42 -20.90 5.67
N VAL A 325 5.20 -20.01 5.07
CA VAL A 325 5.26 -18.62 5.51
C VAL A 325 3.88 -18.01 5.32
N LEU A 326 3.42 -17.17 6.25
CA LEU A 326 2.09 -16.55 6.18
C LEU A 326 1.86 -15.86 4.83
N ILE A 327 2.88 -15.18 4.28
CA ILE A 327 2.81 -14.54 2.96
C ILE A 327 2.54 -15.55 1.84
N ASP A 328 3.16 -16.74 1.86
CA ASP A 328 2.90 -17.75 0.83
C ASP A 328 1.44 -18.22 0.87
N LYS A 329 0.90 -18.44 2.08
CA LYS A 329 -0.52 -18.80 2.25
C LYS A 329 -1.42 -17.72 1.67
N ILE A 330 -1.19 -16.45 2.02
CA ILE A 330 -1.98 -15.32 1.54
C ILE A 330 -1.92 -15.22 0.03
N LEU A 331 -0.73 -15.29 -0.57
CA LEU A 331 -0.56 -15.22 -2.03
C LEU A 331 -1.31 -16.36 -2.74
N ILE A 332 -1.26 -17.57 -2.20
CA ILE A 332 -1.98 -18.72 -2.76
C ILE A 332 -3.50 -18.54 -2.62
N GLN A 333 -3.98 -18.15 -1.44
CA GLN A 333 -5.42 -17.91 -1.20
C GLN A 333 -5.97 -16.81 -2.10
N MET A 334 -5.23 -15.70 -2.25
CA MET A 334 -5.59 -14.62 -3.17
C MET A 334 -5.60 -15.09 -4.63
N ALA A 335 -4.63 -15.91 -5.04
CA ALA A 335 -4.61 -16.48 -6.39
C ALA A 335 -5.82 -17.39 -6.65
N ILE A 336 -6.19 -18.21 -5.68
CA ILE A 336 -7.39 -19.07 -5.77
C ILE A 336 -8.64 -18.20 -5.89
N ALA A 337 -8.78 -17.20 -5.02
CA ALA A 337 -9.91 -16.27 -5.07
C ALA A 337 -10.01 -15.55 -6.44
N GLU A 338 -8.90 -15.06 -6.98
CA GLU A 338 -8.88 -14.43 -8.30
C GLU A 338 -9.22 -15.43 -9.42
N MET A 339 -8.68 -16.66 -9.36
CA MET A 339 -8.98 -17.71 -10.33
C MET A 339 -10.47 -18.08 -10.33
N ILE A 340 -11.12 -18.12 -9.17
CA ILE A 340 -12.54 -18.48 -9.06
C ILE A 340 -13.44 -17.31 -9.45
N HIS A 341 -13.20 -16.12 -8.89
CA HIS A 341 -14.18 -15.03 -8.93
C HIS A 341 -13.93 -14.01 -10.06
N CYS A 342 -12.68 -13.81 -10.49
CA CYS A 342 -12.36 -12.79 -11.50
C CYS A 342 -12.40 -13.36 -12.92
N SER A 343 -13.59 -13.60 -13.47
CA SER A 343 -13.81 -14.27 -14.76
C SER A 343 -13.11 -13.61 -15.96
N SER A 344 -12.83 -12.31 -15.88
CA SER A 344 -12.16 -11.51 -16.91
C SER A 344 -10.64 -11.72 -17.00
N ILE A 345 -10.03 -12.37 -16.00
CA ILE A 345 -8.58 -12.59 -15.94
C ILE A 345 -8.24 -14.06 -16.26
N PRO A 346 -7.41 -14.33 -17.28
CA PRO A 346 -6.97 -15.68 -17.58
C PRO A 346 -6.18 -16.30 -16.42
N ILE A 347 -6.42 -17.59 -16.16
CA ILE A 347 -5.79 -18.34 -15.05
C ILE A 347 -4.27 -18.23 -15.06
N LYS A 348 -3.63 -18.39 -16.23
CA LYS A 348 -2.17 -18.28 -16.38
C LYS A 348 -1.65 -16.88 -16.01
N VAL A 349 -2.43 -15.84 -16.30
CA VAL A 349 -2.06 -14.46 -15.93
C VAL A 349 -2.13 -14.30 -14.41
N SER A 350 -3.21 -14.75 -13.78
CA SER A 350 -3.33 -14.75 -12.31
C SER A 350 -2.13 -15.46 -11.67
N ILE A 351 -1.85 -16.71 -12.06
CA ILE A 351 -0.72 -17.49 -11.52
C ILE A 351 0.61 -16.73 -11.67
N ASN A 352 0.90 -16.21 -12.86
CA ASN A 352 2.14 -15.47 -13.11
C ASN A 352 2.26 -14.22 -12.22
N GLU A 353 1.18 -13.47 -12.01
CA GLU A 353 1.21 -12.28 -11.15
C GLU A 353 1.58 -12.66 -9.72
N TYR A 354 0.95 -13.68 -9.12
CA TYR A 354 1.29 -14.10 -7.76
C TYR A 354 2.69 -14.71 -7.62
N ILE A 355 3.23 -15.31 -8.68
CA ILE A 355 4.64 -15.74 -8.72
C ILE A 355 5.59 -14.53 -8.70
N GLU A 356 5.27 -13.45 -9.41
CA GLU A 356 6.07 -12.23 -9.36
C GLU A 356 6.00 -11.56 -7.99
N LEU A 357 4.82 -11.54 -7.34
CA LEU A 357 4.69 -11.05 -5.97
C LEU A 357 5.54 -11.88 -5.00
N ALA A 358 5.52 -13.21 -5.14
CA ALA A 358 6.29 -14.10 -4.26
C ALA A 358 7.81 -13.85 -4.30
N LYS A 359 8.35 -13.41 -5.45
CA LYS A 359 9.79 -13.08 -5.56
C LYS A 359 10.17 -11.87 -4.72
N ASN A 360 9.26 -10.92 -4.58
CA ASN A 360 9.53 -9.64 -3.91
C ASN A 360 9.19 -9.68 -2.41
N TYR A 361 8.17 -10.47 -2.03
CA TYR A 361 7.61 -10.45 -0.68
C TYR A 361 7.83 -11.72 0.12
N SER A 362 8.32 -12.80 -0.49
CA SER A 362 8.49 -14.08 0.18
C SER A 362 9.91 -14.63 0.04
N THR A 363 10.11 -15.90 0.39
CA THR A 363 11.44 -16.52 0.38
C THR A 363 11.91 -16.84 -1.04
N PRO A 364 13.23 -16.97 -1.29
CA PRO A 364 13.76 -17.34 -2.61
C PRO A 364 13.19 -18.66 -3.16
N LYS A 365 12.74 -19.58 -2.29
CA LYS A 365 12.14 -20.86 -2.68
C LYS A 365 10.65 -20.74 -3.02
N SER A 366 9.96 -19.72 -2.51
CA SER A 366 8.51 -19.56 -2.60
C SER A 366 8.01 -19.45 -4.05
N LYS A 367 8.81 -18.88 -4.96
CA LYS A 367 8.48 -18.80 -6.39
C LYS A 367 8.13 -20.16 -7.01
N ASN A 368 9.01 -21.16 -6.83
CA ASN A 368 8.84 -22.47 -7.44
C ASN A 368 7.72 -23.26 -6.75
N PHE A 369 7.63 -23.09 -5.43
CA PHE A 369 6.60 -23.69 -4.60
C PHE A 369 5.18 -23.22 -5.01
N ILE A 370 4.95 -21.90 -4.98
CA ILE A 370 3.67 -21.29 -5.34
C ILE A 370 3.28 -21.65 -6.77
N ASN A 371 4.23 -21.62 -7.72
CA ASN A 371 3.97 -22.03 -9.09
C ASN A 371 3.48 -23.49 -9.18
N GLY A 372 4.21 -24.43 -8.56
CA GLY A 372 3.82 -25.85 -8.60
C GLY A 372 2.44 -26.10 -8.00
N LEU A 373 2.17 -25.45 -6.86
CA LEU A 373 0.93 -25.63 -6.11
C LEU A 373 -0.28 -25.00 -6.80
N LEU A 374 -0.14 -23.77 -7.30
CA LEU A 374 -1.22 -23.09 -8.02
C LEU A 374 -1.57 -23.80 -9.33
N ASN A 375 -0.59 -24.40 -10.03
CA ASN A 375 -0.89 -25.20 -11.22
C ASN A 375 -1.75 -26.42 -10.85
N ALA A 376 -1.35 -27.20 -9.83
CA ALA A 376 -2.10 -28.36 -9.37
C ALA A 376 -3.53 -28.00 -8.91
N ILE A 377 -3.66 -26.93 -8.11
CA ILE A 377 -4.96 -26.43 -7.65
C ILE A 377 -5.81 -25.97 -8.85
N SER A 378 -5.22 -25.27 -9.82
CA SER A 378 -5.96 -24.77 -10.98
C SER A 378 -6.50 -25.90 -11.86
N GLU A 379 -5.79 -27.02 -11.97
CA GLU A 379 -6.23 -28.20 -12.73
C GLU A 379 -7.44 -28.87 -12.06
N GLU A 380 -7.40 -29.04 -10.75
CA GLU A 380 -8.52 -29.60 -9.99
C GLU A 380 -9.74 -28.68 -10.01
N LEU A 381 -9.57 -27.38 -9.78
CA LEU A 381 -10.69 -26.43 -9.79
C LEU A 381 -11.37 -26.36 -11.17
N LYS A 382 -10.62 -26.60 -12.26
CA LYS A 382 -11.18 -26.78 -13.60
C LYS A 382 -11.92 -28.10 -13.74
N ALA A 383 -11.31 -29.21 -13.31
CA ALA A 383 -11.91 -30.54 -13.39
C ALA A 383 -13.25 -30.62 -12.63
N ASN A 384 -13.35 -29.91 -11.51
CA ASN A 384 -14.56 -29.81 -10.70
C ASN A 384 -15.58 -28.76 -11.21
N GLY A 385 -15.27 -28.05 -12.31
CA GLY A 385 -16.16 -27.05 -12.90
C GLY A 385 -16.38 -25.79 -12.04
N ILE A 386 -15.50 -25.56 -11.04
CA ILE A 386 -15.56 -24.40 -10.13
C ILE A 386 -15.12 -23.15 -10.87
N ILE A 387 -14.01 -23.23 -11.62
CA ILE A 387 -13.54 -22.10 -12.42
C ILE A 387 -14.32 -22.05 -13.74
N LYS A 388 -15.07 -20.96 -13.92
CA LYS A 388 -15.79 -20.64 -15.18
C LYS A 388 -15.29 -19.32 -15.73
N LYS A 389 -14.18 -19.36 -16.48
CA LYS A 389 -13.66 -18.16 -17.16
C LYS A 389 -14.41 -17.94 -18.48
N SER A 390 -14.81 -16.70 -18.73
CA SER A 390 -15.37 -16.26 -20.01
C SER A 390 -14.51 -15.09 -20.50
N GLY A 391 -13.47 -15.41 -21.27
CA GLY A 391 -12.55 -14.44 -21.85
C GLY A 391 -12.52 -14.54 -23.36
N ARG A 392 -12.29 -13.41 -24.06
CA ARG A 392 -12.08 -13.35 -25.52
C ARG A 392 -10.92 -14.28 -25.91
N GLY A 393 -11.23 -15.52 -26.29
CA GLY A 393 -10.26 -16.56 -26.66
C GLY A 393 -10.37 -17.89 -25.92
N LEU A 394 -11.24 -18.02 -24.91
CA LEU A 394 -11.53 -19.28 -24.22
C LEU A 394 -13.05 -19.42 -24.05
N LEU A 395 -13.73 -19.75 -25.15
CA LEU A 395 -15.04 -20.39 -25.11
C LEU A 395 -14.83 -21.91 -24.97
N ASP A 396 -14.17 -22.35 -23.90
CA ASP A 396 -14.09 -23.77 -23.56
C ASP A 396 -15.19 -24.06 -22.54
N ASN A 397 -16.42 -24.05 -23.04
CA ASN A 397 -17.56 -24.75 -22.47
C ASN A 397 -18.54 -25.01 -23.62
N LYS A 398 -18.29 -26.08 -24.36
CA LYS A 398 -19.30 -26.78 -25.15
C LYS A 398 -19.51 -28.16 -24.57
#